data_AF-A0A2D8KHX3-F1
#
_entry.id   AF-A0A2D8KHX3-F1
#
_cell.length_a   1.000
_cell.length_b   1.000
_cell.length_c   1.000
_cell.angle_alpha   90.00
_cell.angle_beta   90.00
_cell.angle_gamma   90.00
#
_symmetry.space_group_name_H-M   'P 1'
#
loop_
_entity.id
_entity.type
_entity.pdbx_description
1 polymer ?
#
loop_
_entity_poly.entity_id
_entity_poly.type
_entity_poly.pdbx_seq_one_letter_code
_entity_poly.pdbx_strand_id
1 'polypeptide(L)'
;MFENFIFTSYIFNFTITIIFFSFLLISSTFNDSSLGWVFFITSVLKFLAFFIIIYPFFKLDNIIQKIELLNFFLPYTLCLTIEIRQLSKILNPA
;
A
#
# COMPACT_ATOMS: atom_id res chain seq x y z
N MET A 1 15.49 18.68 9.33
CA MET A 1 15.50 17.23 9.61
C MET A 1 14.47 16.55 8.72
N PHE A 2 14.81 16.30 7.45
CA PHE A 2 13.91 15.64 6.48
C PHE A 2 14.10 14.11 6.42
N GLU A 3 15.18 13.58 7.00
CA GLU A 3 15.59 12.19 6.82
C GLU A 3 14.67 11.18 7.53
N ASN A 4 14.01 11.55 8.62
CA ASN A 4 13.29 10.58 9.45
C ASN A 4 11.96 10.11 8.85
N PHE A 5 11.23 10.97 8.13
CA PHE A 5 9.89 10.64 7.62
C PHE A 5 9.90 9.81 6.33
N ILE A 6 10.97 9.90 5.54
CA ILE A 6 11.17 9.05 4.34
C ILE A 6 11.26 7.60 4.77
N PHE A 7 12.12 7.30 5.74
CA PHE A 7 12.33 5.95 6.24
C PHE A 7 11.05 5.36 6.82
N THR A 8 10.33 6.12 7.66
CA THR A 8 9.03 5.70 8.21
C THR A 8 8.00 5.43 7.13
N SER A 9 7.89 6.28 6.11
CA SER A 9 6.93 6.10 5.01
C SER A 9 7.24 4.86 4.17
N TYR A 10 8.52 4.57 3.93
CA TYR A 10 8.96 3.42 3.16
C TYR A 10 8.76 2.12 3.94
N ILE A 11 9.14 2.07 5.21
CA ILE A 11 8.91 0.90 6.08
C ILE A 11 7.42 0.60 6.21
N PHE A 12 6.62 1.64 6.44
CA PHE A 12 5.17 1.48 6.55
C PHE A 12 4.58 0.91 5.26
N ASN A 13 4.92 1.49 4.09
CA ASN A 13 4.45 0.99 2.81
C ASN A 13 4.89 -0.44 2.53
N PHE A 14 6.12 -0.80 2.87
CA PHE A 14 6.63 -2.14 2.66
C PHE A 14 5.92 -3.16 3.57
N THR A 15 5.80 -2.84 4.87
CA THR A 15 5.16 -3.71 5.87
C THR A 15 3.70 -3.93 5.53
N ILE A 16 2.96 -2.86 5.22
CA ILE A 16 1.53 -2.97 4.92
C ILE A 16 1.30 -3.73 3.62
N THR A 17 2.17 -3.53 2.61
CA THR A 17 2.15 -4.31 1.37
C THR A 17 2.37 -5.79 1.64
N ILE A 18 3.36 -6.18 2.46
CA ILE A 18 3.58 -7.59 2.81
C ILE A 18 2.34 -8.20 3.46
N ILE A 19 1.73 -7.50 4.42
CA ILE A 19 0.55 -7.99 5.13
C ILE A 19 -0.62 -8.20 4.15
N PHE A 20 -0.93 -7.20 3.33
CA PHE A 20 -2.04 -7.28 2.37
C PHE A 20 -1.78 -8.27 1.24
N PHE A 21 -0.56 -8.31 0.72
CA PHE A 21 -0.17 -9.27 -0.31
C PHE A 21 -0.22 -10.71 0.20
N SER A 22 0.24 -10.96 1.44
CA SER A 22 0.12 -12.29 2.07
C SER A 22 -1.34 -12.69 2.25
N PHE A 23 -2.19 -11.75 2.69
CA PHE A 23 -3.63 -11.98 2.80
C PHE A 23 -4.26 -12.29 1.43
N LEU A 24 -3.86 -11.59 0.38
CA LEU A 24 -4.32 -11.81 -0.98
C LEU A 24 -3.89 -13.19 -1.51
N LEU A 25 -2.64 -13.60 -1.29
CA LEU A 25 -2.16 -14.94 -1.66
C LEU A 25 -2.93 -16.04 -0.92
N ILE A 26 -3.19 -15.87 0.38
CA ILE A 26 -4.02 -16.82 1.13
C ILE A 26 -5.44 -16.83 0.55
N SER A 27 -6.03 -15.67 0.26
CA SER A 27 -7.36 -15.60 -0.34
C SER A 27 -7.43 -16.27 -1.71
N SER A 28 -6.32 -16.30 -2.45
CA SER A 28 -6.26 -16.95 -3.77
C SER A 28 -6.43 -18.45 -3.71
N THR A 29 -6.01 -19.10 -2.62
CA THR A 29 -6.16 -20.56 -2.49
C THR A 29 -7.60 -21.00 -2.19
N PHE A 30 -8.46 -20.08 -1.73
CA PHE A 30 -9.85 -20.38 -1.39
C PHE A 30 -10.84 -20.08 -2.51
N ASN A 31 -10.69 -18.94 -3.22
CA ASN A 31 -11.65 -18.55 -4.25
C ASN A 31 -11.10 -17.52 -5.24
N ASP A 32 -10.63 -17.99 -6.39
CA ASP A 32 -10.04 -17.14 -7.44
C ASP A 32 -11.04 -16.14 -8.05
N SER A 33 -12.33 -16.48 -8.09
CA SER A 33 -13.35 -15.67 -8.76
C SER A 33 -13.60 -14.30 -8.12
N SER A 34 -13.32 -14.16 -6.81
CA SER A 34 -13.54 -12.92 -6.05
C SER A 34 -12.25 -12.17 -5.70
N LEU A 35 -11.09 -12.69 -6.09
CA LEU A 35 -9.77 -12.12 -5.76
C LEU A 35 -9.62 -10.66 -6.20
N GLY A 36 -10.14 -10.29 -7.36
CA GLY A 36 -10.11 -8.91 -7.85
C GLY A 36 -10.84 -7.94 -6.92
N TRP A 37 -11.98 -8.35 -6.37
CA TRP A 37 -12.74 -7.57 -5.39
C TRP A 37 -12.00 -7.46 -4.06
N VAL A 38 -11.41 -8.56 -3.59
CA VAL A 38 -10.59 -8.57 -2.37
C VAL A 38 -9.43 -7.60 -2.52
N PHE A 39 -8.69 -7.65 -3.64
CA PHE A 39 -7.59 -6.74 -3.93
C PHE A 39 -8.02 -5.27 -3.97
N PHE A 40 -9.18 -4.97 -4.57
CA PHE A 40 -9.67 -3.61 -4.66
C PHE A 40 -9.97 -3.03 -3.27
N ILE A 41 -10.71 -3.80 -2.45
CA ILE A 41 -11.07 -3.40 -1.09
C ILE A 41 -9.82 -3.23 -0.23
N THR A 42 -8.87 -4.17 -0.29
CA THR A 42 -7.62 -4.08 0.48
C THR A 42 -6.74 -2.92 0.04
N SER A 43 -6.68 -2.61 -1.25
CA SER A 43 -5.93 -1.45 -1.77
C SER A 43 -6.49 -0.12 -1.29
N VAL A 44 -7.83 0.01 -1.26
CA VAL A 44 -8.52 1.18 -0.68
C VAL A 44 -8.27 1.24 0.82
N LEU A 45 -8.35 0.12 1.54
CA LEU A 45 -8.10 0.07 2.98
C LEU A 45 -6.65 0.48 3.32
N LYS A 46 -5.67 0.00 2.56
CA LYS A 46 -4.25 0.37 2.65
C LYS A 46 -4.04 1.86 2.42
N PHE A 47 -4.76 2.44 1.46
CA PHE A 47 -4.75 3.88 1.21
C PHE A 47 -5.40 4.67 2.35
N LEU A 48 -6.50 4.20 2.93
CA LEU A 48 -7.13 4.84 4.09
C LEU A 48 -6.27 4.74 5.36
N ALA A 49 -5.56 3.63 5.54
CA ALA A 49 -4.65 3.44 6.66
C ALA A 49 -3.55 4.50 6.70
N PHE A 50 -3.13 5.04 5.55
CA PHE A 50 -2.23 6.19 5.50
C PHE A 50 -2.81 7.43 6.18
N PHE A 51 -4.08 7.76 5.93
CA PHE A 51 -4.72 8.95 6.53
C PHE A 51 -4.86 8.83 8.04
N ILE A 52 -4.98 7.61 8.56
CA ILE A 52 -5.14 7.38 9.99
C ILE A 52 -3.79 7.31 10.69
N ILE A 53 -2.81 6.64 10.08
CA ILE A 53 -1.54 6.31 10.73
C ILE A 53 -0.46 7.32 10.36
N ILE A 54 -0.20 7.58 9.08
CA ILE A 54 0.96 8.36 8.60
C ILE A 54 0.64 9.86 8.51
N TYR A 55 -0.55 10.23 8.03
CA TYR A 55 -0.95 11.62 7.85
C TYR A 55 -0.86 12.48 9.14
N PRO A 56 -1.19 11.98 10.35
CA PRO A 56 -0.97 12.74 11.58
C PRO A 56 0.49 13.10 11.82
N PHE A 57 1.44 12.25 11.43
CA PHE A 57 2.88 12.52 11.58
C PHE A 57 3.35 13.66 10.68
N PHE A 58 2.79 13.81 9.48
CA PHE A 58 3.08 14.94 8.59
C PHE A 58 2.44 16.25 9.04
N LYS A 59 1.40 16.18 9.89
CA LYS A 59 0.71 17.36 10.40
C LYS A 59 1.39 17.97 11.64
N LEU A 60 2.41 17.32 12.20
CA LEU A 60 3.08 17.77 13.44
C LEU A 60 3.71 19.16 13.32
N ASP A 61 4.22 19.52 12.13
CA ASP A 61 4.83 20.83 11.87
C ASP A 61 3.83 21.88 11.34
N ASN A 62 2.51 21.59 11.38
CA ASN A 62 1.41 22.42 10.85
C ASN A 62 1.48 22.79 9.35
N ILE A 63 2.49 22.32 8.63
CA ILE A 63 2.70 22.58 7.20
C ILE A 63 2.98 21.24 6.53
N ILE A 64 2.01 20.73 5.77
CA ILE A 64 2.21 19.52 4.96
C ILE A 64 2.89 19.93 3.67
N GLN A 65 4.09 19.43 3.45
CA GLN A 65 4.83 19.71 2.21
C GLN A 65 4.48 18.70 1.14
N LYS A 66 4.41 19.15 -0.13
CA LYS A 66 4.17 18.26 -1.28
C LYS A 66 5.19 17.12 -1.36
N ILE A 67 6.42 17.36 -0.92
CA ILE A 67 7.49 16.36 -0.91
C ILE A 67 7.21 15.23 0.08
N GLU A 68 6.61 15.50 1.24
CA GLU A 68 6.26 14.48 2.23
C GLU A 68 5.14 13.57 1.72
N LEU A 69 4.17 14.16 1.01
CA LEU A 69 3.15 13.41 0.30
C LEU A 69 3.79 12.49 -0.76
N LEU A 70 4.69 13.02 -1.59
CA LEU A 70 5.40 12.23 -2.61
C LEU A 70 6.23 11.09 -2.01
N ASN A 71 6.86 11.32 -0.85
CA ASN A 71 7.62 10.29 -0.14
C ASN A 71 6.76 9.10 0.31
N PHE A 72 5.46 9.30 0.52
CA PHE A 72 4.51 8.22 0.75
C PHE A 72 3.99 7.62 -0.56
N PHE A 73 3.60 8.45 -1.53
CA PHE A 73 2.95 8.00 -2.76
C PHE A 73 3.89 7.22 -3.70
N LEU A 74 5.17 7.59 -3.80
CA LEU A 74 6.15 6.88 -4.63
C LEU A 74 6.29 5.39 -4.24
N PRO A 75 6.64 5.03 -2.99
CA PRO A 75 6.74 3.63 -2.60
C PRO A 75 5.38 2.91 -2.64
N TYR A 76 4.28 3.61 -2.31
CA TYR A 76 2.92 3.05 -2.39
C TYR A 76 2.56 2.60 -3.82
N THR A 77 2.73 3.50 -4.80
CA THR A 77 2.39 3.24 -6.21
C THR A 77 3.26 2.15 -6.81
N LEU A 78 4.55 2.10 -6.46
CA LEU A 78 5.46 1.03 -6.88
C LEU A 78 5.00 -0.34 -6.34
N CYS A 79 4.71 -0.43 -5.04
CA CYS A 79 4.22 -1.67 -4.43
C CYS A 79 2.88 -2.11 -5.05
N LEU A 80 1.94 -1.19 -5.19
CA LEU A 80 0.62 -1.46 -5.76
C LEU A 80 0.72 -1.90 -7.23
N THR A 81 1.63 -1.33 -8.01
CA THR A 81 1.88 -1.77 -9.40
C THR A 81 2.39 -3.21 -9.44
N ILE A 82 3.28 -3.60 -8.51
CA ILE A 82 3.77 -4.97 -8.41
C ILE A 82 2.63 -5.92 -8.00
N GLU A 83 1.82 -5.54 -7.02
CA GLU A 83 0.65 -6.31 -6.57
C GLU A 83 -0.33 -6.55 -7.73
N ILE A 84 -0.66 -5.51 -8.52
CA ILE A 84 -1.50 -5.65 -9.72
C ILE A 84 -0.89 -6.64 -10.70
N ARG A 85 0.41 -6.52 -11.00
CA ARG A 85 1.08 -7.42 -11.96
C ARG A 85 1.06 -8.88 -11.50
N GLN A 86 1.25 -9.12 -10.20
CA GLN A 86 1.17 -10.46 -9.63
C GLN A 86 -0.26 -10.99 -9.62
N LEU A 87 -1.22 -10.18 -9.20
CA LEU A 87 -2.63 -10.53 -9.21
C LEU A 87 -3.13 -10.86 -10.63
N SER A 88 -2.76 -10.05 -11.63
CA SER A 88 -3.12 -10.32 -13.03
C SER A 88 -2.60 -11.67 -13.52
N LYS A 89 -1.41 -12.11 -13.06
CA LYS A 89 -0.88 -13.44 -13.37
C LYS A 89 -1.64 -14.56 -12.66
N ILE A 90 -2.07 -14.33 -11.42
CA ILE A 90 -2.85 -15.31 -10.63
C ILE A 90 -4.25 -15.48 -11.23
N LEU A 91 -4.92 -14.38 -11.56
CA LEU A 91 -6.27 -14.37 -12.13
C LEU A 91 -6.33 -14.84 -13.59
N ASN A 92 -5.25 -14.61 -14.35
CA ASN A 92 -5.15 -15.03 -15.75
C ASN A 92 -3.84 -15.81 -15.99
N PRO A 93 -3.79 -17.08 -15.56
CA PRO A 93 -2.66 -17.97 -15.80
C PRO A 93 -2.70 -18.49 -17.24
N ALA A 94 -2.56 -17.59 -18.21
CA ALA A 94 -2.45 -17.93 -19.63
C ALA A 94 -1.00 -18.23 -20.03
#